data_AF-A0ABD0P8F4-F1
#
_entry.id   AF-A0ABD0P8F4-F1
#
_cell.length_a   1.000
_cell.length_b   1.000
_cell.length_c   1.000
_cell.angle_alpha   90.00
_cell.angle_beta   90.00
_cell.angle_gamma   90.00
#
_symmetry.space_group_name_H-M   'P 1'
#
loop_
_entity.id
_entity.type
_entity.pdbx_description
1 polymer ?
#
loop_
_entity_poly.entity_id
_entity_poly.type
_entity_poly.pdbx_seq_one_letter_code
_entity_poly.pdbx_strand_id
1 'polypeptide(L)'
;MNQGILALVSSTGCAAANALQSLTDAMHIPHLFIQRNGDGTPRAECQLNPSPDGERYTLAARPPVRLNDVMITLVSELRWHKFIVFYDSEYG
;
A
#
# COMPACT_ATOMS: atom_id res chain seq x y z
N MET A 1 -12.21 -20.87 21.84
CA MET A 1 -12.52 -19.49 22.27
C MET A 1 -12.29 -18.58 21.08
N ASN A 2 -13.35 -18.20 20.37
CA ASN A 2 -13.24 -17.14 19.36
C ASN A 2 -13.20 -15.81 20.10
N GLN A 3 -12.09 -15.09 20.02
CA GLN A 3 -11.92 -13.78 20.68
C GLN A 3 -12.67 -12.64 20.00
N GLY A 4 -13.64 -12.95 19.10
CA GLY A 4 -14.57 -12.02 18.45
C GLY A 4 -14.08 -10.56 18.36
N ILE A 5 -13.25 -10.26 17.36
CA ILE A 5 -12.68 -8.92 17.19
C ILE A 5 -13.67 -7.99 16.51
N LEU A 6 -13.64 -6.70 16.88
CA LEU A 6 -14.43 -5.64 16.24
C LEU A 6 -13.75 -5.09 14.97
N ALA A 7 -12.42 -5.20 14.91
CA ALA A 7 -11.60 -4.78 13.78
C ALA A 7 -10.26 -5.53 13.80
N LEU A 8 -9.63 -5.63 12.63
CA LEU A 8 -8.27 -6.11 12.45
C LEU A 8 -7.33 -4.94 12.14
N VAL A 9 -6.20 -4.84 12.83
CA VAL A 9 -5.11 -3.90 12.48
C VAL A 9 -3.91 -4.72 12.04
N SER A 10 -3.35 -4.42 10.87
CA SER A 10 -2.18 -5.12 10.33
C SER A 10 -1.06 -4.15 9.96
N SER A 11 0.18 -4.58 10.15
CA SER A 11 1.39 -3.85 9.71
C SER A 11 2.31 -4.81 8.97
N THR A 12 2.08 -4.98 7.67
CA THR A 12 2.72 -6.04 6.85
C THR A 12 3.10 -5.54 5.46
N GLY A 13 3.89 -6.33 4.73
CA GLY A 13 4.14 -6.12 3.30
C GLY A 13 2.94 -6.49 2.42
N CYS A 14 3.06 -6.22 1.12
CA CYS A 14 1.94 -6.35 0.16
C CYS A 14 1.43 -7.77 -0.04
N ALA A 15 2.30 -8.78 0.01
CA ALA A 15 1.89 -10.18 -0.14
C ALA A 15 0.88 -10.60 0.95
N ALA A 16 1.20 -10.30 2.22
CA ALA A 16 0.31 -10.58 3.33
C ALA A 16 -0.92 -9.64 3.33
N ALA A 17 -0.75 -8.38 2.91
CA ALA A 17 -1.86 -7.43 2.83
C ALA A 17 -2.96 -7.89 1.86
N ASN A 18 -2.57 -8.44 0.71
CA ASN A 18 -3.50 -8.98 -0.28
C ASN A 18 -4.30 -10.17 0.31
N ALA A 19 -3.63 -11.11 0.97
CA ALA A 19 -4.29 -12.25 1.62
C ALA A 19 -5.23 -11.82 2.76
N LEU A 20 -4.78 -10.88 3.60
CA LEU A 20 -5.59 -10.36 4.71
C LEU A 20 -6.80 -9.59 4.22
N GLN A 21 -6.67 -8.80 3.14
CA GLN A 21 -7.80 -8.08 2.56
C GLN A 21 -8.88 -9.05 2.04
N SER A 22 -8.51 -10.10 1.30
CA SER A 22 -9.46 -11.12 0.88
C SER A 22 -10.17 -11.79 2.05
N LEU A 23 -9.44 -12.08 3.14
CA LEU A 23 -10.02 -12.67 4.35
C LEU A 23 -11.01 -11.72 5.04
N THR A 24 -10.62 -10.45 5.21
CA THR A 24 -11.42 -9.47 5.93
C THR A 24 -12.65 -9.06 5.15
N ASP A 25 -12.55 -9.02 3.82
CA ASP A 25 -13.70 -8.82 2.94
C ASP A 25 -14.64 -10.03 3.00
N ALA A 26 -14.14 -11.28 3.02
CA ALA A 26 -15.00 -12.46 3.15
C ALA A 26 -15.71 -12.56 4.52
N MET A 27 -15.11 -12.00 5.57
CA MET A 27 -15.61 -12.09 6.95
C MET A 27 -16.33 -10.82 7.43
N HIS A 28 -16.43 -9.80 6.58
CA HIS A 28 -16.98 -8.49 6.93
C HIS A 28 -16.32 -7.86 8.18
N ILE A 29 -15.00 -8.01 8.31
CA ILE A 29 -14.22 -7.48 9.44
C ILE A 29 -13.53 -6.18 9.00
N PRO A 30 -13.83 -5.02 9.62
CA PRO A 30 -13.10 -3.79 9.33
C PRO A 30 -11.59 -3.98 9.51
N HIS A 31 -10.81 -3.62 8.50
CA HIS A 31 -9.38 -3.89 8.45
C HIS A 31 -8.59 -2.60 8.22
N LEU A 32 -7.82 -2.18 9.22
CA LEU A 32 -6.89 -1.06 9.10
C LEU A 32 -5.50 -1.57 8.73
N PHE A 33 -5.06 -1.25 7.51
CA PHE A 33 -3.82 -1.73 6.94
C PHE A 33 -2.72 -0.67 6.96
N ILE A 34 -1.62 -0.96 7.64
CA ILE A 34 -0.39 -0.15 7.64
C ILE A 34 0.64 -0.84 6.74
N GLN A 35 0.83 -0.32 5.53
CA GLN A 35 1.80 -0.89 4.61
C GLN A 35 3.24 -0.75 5.14
N ARG A 36 3.92 -1.89 5.27
CA ARG A 36 5.36 -1.99 5.42
C ARG A 36 6.03 -2.23 4.08
N ASN A 37 7.28 -1.80 3.99
CA ASN A 37 8.16 -2.03 2.86
C ASN A 37 9.38 -2.84 3.29
N GLY A 38 10.17 -3.32 2.32
CA GLY A 38 11.53 -3.75 2.58
C GLY A 38 12.32 -2.64 3.27
N ASP A 39 13.23 -2.98 4.18
CA ASP A 39 13.91 -2.01 5.02
C ASP A 39 14.70 -0.99 4.18
N GLY A 40 14.17 0.24 4.07
CA GLY A 40 14.81 1.38 3.41
C GLY A 40 14.36 1.67 1.97
N THR A 41 13.64 0.76 1.29
CA THR A 41 13.21 0.99 -0.10
C THR A 41 11.99 1.92 -0.19
N PRO A 42 11.94 2.88 -1.15
CA PRO A 42 10.76 3.73 -1.33
C PRO A 42 9.48 2.92 -1.57
N ARG A 43 8.35 3.45 -1.12
CA ARG A 43 7.06 2.76 -1.19
C ARG A 43 6.39 2.86 -2.55
N ALA A 44 5.99 1.72 -3.09
CA ALA A 44 4.97 1.58 -4.12
C ALA A 44 3.65 1.14 -3.47
N GLU A 45 2.50 1.49 -4.04
CA GLU A 45 1.20 1.05 -3.50
C GLU A 45 1.00 -0.45 -3.72
N CYS A 46 0.49 -1.16 -2.70
CA CYS A 46 0.13 -2.57 -2.87
C CYS A 46 -1.02 -2.75 -3.87
N GLN A 47 -0.90 -3.73 -4.75
CA GLN A 47 -2.01 -4.19 -5.59
C GLN A 47 -2.95 -5.09 -4.78
N LEU A 48 -4.03 -4.50 -4.27
CA LEU A 48 -5.10 -5.22 -3.57
C LEU A 48 -6.09 -5.83 -4.56
N ASN A 49 -6.78 -6.90 -4.15
CA ASN A 49 -7.78 -7.53 -4.99
C ASN A 49 -9.01 -6.63 -5.13
N PRO A 50 -9.73 -6.72 -6.25
CA PRO A 50 -11.04 -6.09 -6.35
C PRO A 50 -11.97 -6.65 -5.27
N SER A 51 -12.63 -5.76 -4.53
CA SER A 51 -13.72 -6.12 -3.63
C SER A 51 -15.05 -6.05 -4.39
N PRO A 52 -16.07 -6.85 -4.03
CA PRO A 52 -17.43 -6.64 -4.50
C PRO A 52 -17.93 -5.22 -4.17
N ASP A 53 -18.85 -4.70 -4.96
CA ASP A 53 -19.41 -3.36 -4.75
C ASP A 53 -19.98 -3.21 -3.33
N GLY A 54 -19.49 -2.21 -2.59
CA GLY A 54 -19.90 -1.92 -1.21
C GLY A 54 -19.22 -2.76 -0.12
N GLU A 55 -18.51 -3.83 -0.47
CA GLU A 55 -17.95 -4.81 0.47
C GLU A 55 -16.42 -4.69 0.59
N ARG A 56 -15.91 -3.46 0.64
CA ARG A 56 -14.47 -3.19 0.81
C ARG A 56 -14.17 -2.87 2.27
N TYR A 57 -13.59 -3.83 2.99
CA TYR A 57 -13.35 -3.70 4.43
C TYR A 57 -11.93 -3.21 4.77
N THR A 58 -11.01 -3.20 3.80
CA THR A 58 -9.64 -2.75 4.02
C THR A 58 -9.46 -1.25 3.78
N LEU A 59 -9.04 -0.53 4.82
CA LEU A 59 -8.66 0.88 4.79
C LEU A 59 -7.14 1.00 4.92
N ALA A 60 -6.50 1.58 3.91
CA ALA A 60 -5.08 1.92 3.98
C ALA A 60 -4.89 3.12 4.93
N ALA A 61 -4.13 2.93 6.00
CA ALA A 61 -3.86 3.97 6.99
C ALA A 61 -2.81 4.98 6.51
N ARG A 62 -1.88 4.54 5.65
CA ARG A 62 -0.86 5.42 5.05
C ARG A 62 -1.49 6.17 3.87
N PRO A 63 -1.12 7.44 3.63
CA PRO A 63 -1.63 8.19 2.48
C PRO A 63 -1.14 7.57 1.17
N PRO A 64 -1.79 7.86 0.04
CA PRO A 64 -1.30 7.45 -1.28
C PRO A 64 0.17 7.87 -1.52
N VAL A 65 0.95 7.06 -2.23
CA VAL A 65 2.31 7.44 -2.66
C VAL A 65 2.23 8.64 -3.60
N ARG A 66 2.85 9.77 -3.22
CA ARG A 66 2.91 11.01 -4.02
C ARG A 66 4.31 11.32 -4.57
N LEU A 67 5.23 10.34 -4.50
CA LEU A 67 6.63 10.52 -4.90
C LEU A 67 6.75 10.96 -6.37
N ASN A 68 5.90 10.41 -7.26
CA ASN A 68 5.88 10.77 -8.67
C ASN A 68 5.59 12.27 -8.89
N ASP A 69 4.61 12.83 -8.19
CA ASP A 69 4.24 14.23 -8.35
C ASP A 69 5.37 15.17 -7.93
N VAL A 70 6.06 14.83 -6.83
CA VAL A 70 7.22 15.57 -6.34
C VAL A 70 8.38 15.46 -7.33
N MET A 71 8.67 14.26 -7.84
CA MET A 71 9.77 14.04 -8.78
C MET A 71 9.53 14.76 -10.11
N ILE A 72 8.32 14.75 -10.64
CA ILE A 72 7.96 15.48 -11.87
C ILE A 72 8.16 16.99 -11.69
N THR A 73 7.67 17.52 -10.56
CA THR A 73 7.85 18.94 -10.23
C THR A 73 9.34 19.28 -10.13
N LEU A 74 10.11 18.45 -9.43
CA LEU A 74 11.53 18.66 -9.20
C LEU A 74 12.35 18.68 -10.50
N VAL A 75 12.16 17.69 -11.39
CA VAL A 75 12.92 17.63 -12.65
C VAL A 75 12.52 18.75 -13.60
N SER A 76 11.26 19.20 -13.54
CA SER A 76 10.77 20.35 -14.31
C SER A 76 11.41 21.66 -13.84
N GLU A 77 11.41 21.92 -12.52
CA GLU A 77 12.01 23.12 -11.92
C GLU A 77 13.53 23.18 -12.15
N LEU A 78 14.21 22.02 -12.10
CA LEU A 78 15.65 21.93 -12.40
C LEU A 78 15.96 21.96 -13.90
N ARG A 79 14.94 21.97 -14.77
CA ARG A 79 15.06 21.94 -16.24
C ARG A 79 15.92 20.78 -16.76
N TRP A 80 15.81 19.61 -16.12
CA TRP A 80 16.52 18.42 -16.55
C TRP A 80 15.89 17.84 -17.82
N HIS A 81 16.66 17.79 -18.91
CA HIS A 81 16.20 17.26 -20.20
C HIS A 81 16.55 15.78 -20.40
N LYS A 82 17.59 15.29 -19.70
CA LYS A 82 18.04 13.91 -19.73
C LYS A 82 18.60 13.53 -18.37
N PHE A 83 18.13 12.43 -17.81
CA PHE A 83 18.51 11.94 -16.50
C PHE A 83 18.34 10.41 -16.44
N ILE A 84 18.84 9.81 -15.36
CA ILE A 84 18.69 8.38 -15.05
C ILE A 84 18.05 8.25 -13.66
N VAL A 85 17.23 7.23 -13.47
CA VAL A 85 16.62 6.88 -12.18
C VAL A 85 17.18 5.52 -11.78
N PHE A 86 17.88 5.47 -10.65
CA PHE A 86 18.37 4.23 -10.05
C PHE A 86 17.38 3.76 -8.97
N TYR A 87 17.15 2.45 -8.90
CA TYR A 87 16.31 1.81 -7.89
C TYR A 87 16.92 0.47 -7.46
N ASP A 88 16.61 0.02 -6.25
CA ASP A 88 17.09 -1.25 -5.70
C ASP A 88 16.25 -2.45 -6.17
N SER A 89 16.65 -3.67 -5.82
CA SER A 89 15.95 -4.90 -6.23
C SER A 89 14.57 -5.07 -5.59
N GLU A 90 14.30 -4.34 -4.51
CA GLU A 90 13.09 -4.49 -3.69
C GLU A 90 12.03 -3.42 -4.01
N TYR A 91 12.36 -2.45 -4.87
CA TYR A 91 11.42 -1.39 -5.26
C TYR A 91 10.32 -1.97 -6.17
N GLY A 92 9.11 -2.11 -5.61
CA GLY A 92 7.93 -2.65 -6.29
C GLY A 92 6.67 -2.66 -5.45
#